data_AF-A0A9D9UYP1-F1
#
_entry.id   AF-A0A9D9UYP1-F1
#
_cell.length_a   1.000
_cell.length_b   1.000
_cell.length_c   1.000
_cell.angle_alpha   90.00
_cell.angle_beta   90.00
_cell.angle_gamma   90.00
#
_symmetry.space_group_name_H-M   'P 1'
#
loop_
_entity.id
_entity.type
_entity.pdbx_description
1 polymer ?
#
loop_
_entity_poly.entity_id
_entity_poly.type
_entity_poly.pdbx_seq_one_letter_code
_entity_poly.pdbx_strand_id
1 'polypeptide(L)'
;MQPDFFTGTLIQLVLFISSLAPIWVPIVLMLVAWKMWVKYLRVSYLASLEWTLIEIRIPRDVFKSPEAMEIALVNAFHQGGGMGNWYQKYWQGRVHMWFSLEIVSLEGKVYFFIRTPKLFRTLVESQIYAQYPQAEINEVNDYTGRIPHSKIGEWSMFGSEFRLTKPDPYPIKTYVDYGLDKSSSSLDPEQQIDPITQMLEFMGSIGKGEQIWFQILIKVHTSRYHKPGTWFETRDWKDLAKEEIQKVIKGGLMVTDDAVTRTTMNLTKGQQDVIAAIERNVNKQGFDCGMRVIYLAEKDRFNPINITGVLSMVKQYNSPSLNGFAPTNATGFDYPWQDPKGRRTQALKLEMYNAYRERSFFYPPHHSKKVANKSVHRKPFVLSSEELATVFHFPGRVAETPSFKRIDSKKVEPPVNLPI
;
A
#
# COMPACT_ATOMS: atom_id res chain seq x y z
N MET A 1 -19.14 -59.86 -11.65
CA MET A 1 -19.36 -58.42 -11.91
C MET A 1 -18.36 -58.01 -12.98
N GLN A 2 -18.82 -57.74 -14.20
CA GLN A 2 -17.94 -57.14 -15.21
C GLN A 2 -17.53 -55.76 -14.68
N PRO A 3 -16.22 -55.41 -14.69
CA PRO A 3 -15.80 -54.06 -14.33
C PRO A 3 -16.52 -53.08 -15.26
N ASP A 4 -17.17 -52.11 -14.63
CA ASP A 4 -17.98 -51.09 -15.29
C ASP A 4 -17.16 -50.47 -16.43
N PHE A 5 -17.73 -50.34 -17.65
CA PHE A 5 -17.01 -49.91 -18.86
C PHE A 5 -16.20 -48.62 -18.63
N PHE A 6 -16.73 -47.73 -17.79
CA PHE A 6 -16.08 -46.50 -17.36
C PHE A 6 -14.85 -46.70 -16.48
N THR A 7 -14.83 -47.74 -15.62
CA THR A 7 -13.65 -48.07 -14.80
C THR A 7 -12.51 -48.67 -15.63
N GLY A 8 -12.81 -49.54 -16.60
CA GLY A 8 -11.79 -50.12 -17.49
C GLY A 8 -11.15 -49.10 -18.43
N THR A 9 -11.96 -48.22 -19.03
CA THR A 9 -11.47 -47.14 -19.90
C THR A 9 -10.65 -46.09 -19.14
N LEU A 10 -11.05 -45.75 -17.91
CA LEU A 10 -10.27 -44.88 -17.04
C LEU A 10 -8.90 -45.49 -16.69
N ILE A 11 -8.85 -46.78 -16.36
CA ILE A 11 -7.59 -47.47 -16.05
C ILE A 11 -6.65 -47.45 -17.27
N GLN A 12 -7.16 -47.73 -18.47
CA GLN A 12 -6.34 -47.69 -19.69
C GLN A 12 -5.83 -46.27 -20.00
N LEU A 13 -6.66 -45.25 -19.80
CA LEU A 13 -6.24 -43.85 -19.96
C LEU A 13 -5.13 -43.48 -18.97
N VAL A 14 -5.26 -43.88 -17.70
CA VAL A 14 -4.22 -43.63 -16.67
C VAL A 14 -2.92 -44.35 -17.00
N LEU A 15 -2.99 -45.61 -17.45
CA LEU A 15 -1.82 -46.38 -17.86
C LEU A 15 -1.13 -45.75 -19.09
N PHE A 16 -1.90 -45.28 -20.06
CA PHE A 16 -1.38 -44.56 -21.22
C PHE A 16 -0.68 -43.26 -20.81
N ILE A 17 -1.30 -42.41 -19.98
CA ILE A 17 -0.66 -41.18 -19.47
C ILE A 17 0.60 -41.49 -18.66
N SER A 18 0.59 -42.58 -17.88
CA SER A 18 1.74 -43.03 -17.10
C SER A 18 2.88 -43.54 -17.99
N SER A 19 2.60 -44.18 -19.13
CA SER A 19 3.62 -44.57 -20.10
C SER A 19 4.32 -43.37 -20.76
N LEU A 20 3.64 -42.22 -20.84
CA LEU A 20 4.21 -40.96 -21.30
C LEU A 20 4.99 -40.20 -20.20
N ALA A 21 5.05 -40.74 -18.97
CA ALA A 21 5.76 -40.12 -17.84
C ALA A 21 7.22 -39.75 -18.14
N PRO A 22 8.02 -40.57 -18.86
CA PRO A 22 9.39 -40.18 -19.24
C PRO A 22 9.48 -38.89 -20.06
N ILE A 23 8.38 -38.43 -20.69
CA ILE A 23 8.33 -37.19 -21.47
C ILE A 23 7.82 -36.04 -20.60
N TRP A 24 6.66 -36.19 -19.94
CA TRP A 24 6.06 -35.06 -19.21
C TRP A 24 6.68 -34.83 -17.83
N VAL A 25 7.17 -35.88 -17.13
CA VAL A 25 7.78 -35.74 -15.80
C VAL A 25 9.02 -34.86 -15.84
N PRO A 26 10.01 -35.05 -16.75
CA PRO A 26 11.16 -34.15 -16.84
C PRO A 26 10.77 -32.70 -17.12
N ILE A 27 9.76 -32.45 -17.96
CA ILE A 27 9.27 -31.10 -18.27
C ILE A 27 8.69 -30.46 -17.01
N VAL A 28 7.81 -31.17 -16.29
CA VAL A 28 7.21 -30.67 -15.05
C VAL A 28 8.29 -30.41 -13.99
N LEU A 29 9.25 -31.33 -13.83
CA LEU A 29 10.37 -31.18 -12.90
C LEU A 29 11.24 -29.97 -13.27
N MET A 30 11.54 -29.76 -14.56
CA MET A 30 12.29 -28.62 -15.03
C MET A 30 11.55 -27.30 -14.75
N LEU A 31 10.24 -27.24 -14.98
CA LEU A 31 9.42 -26.05 -14.68
C LEU A 31 9.38 -25.75 -13.17
N VAL A 32 9.27 -26.78 -12.33
CA VAL A 32 9.29 -26.64 -10.86
C VAL A 32 10.68 -26.20 -10.38
N ALA A 33 11.74 -26.86 -10.87
CA ALA A 33 13.13 -26.53 -10.55
C ALA A 33 13.45 -25.08 -10.95
N TRP A 34 13.03 -24.65 -12.14
CA TRP A 34 13.19 -23.28 -12.61
C TRP A 34 12.49 -22.27 -11.69
N LYS A 35 11.23 -22.53 -11.31
CA LYS A 35 10.49 -21.66 -10.37
C LYS A 35 11.19 -21.57 -9.00
N MET A 36 11.68 -22.70 -8.50
CA MET A 36 12.41 -22.75 -7.22
C MET A 36 13.76 -22.03 -7.30
N TRP A 37 14.49 -22.19 -8.40
CA TRP A 37 15.76 -21.51 -8.67
C TRP A 37 15.60 -19.99 -8.72
N VAL A 38 14.65 -19.49 -9.52
CA VAL A 38 14.37 -18.05 -9.60
C VAL A 38 13.92 -17.50 -8.24
N LYS A 39 13.12 -18.27 -7.48
CA LYS A 39 12.72 -17.88 -6.11
C LYS A 39 13.93 -17.80 -5.18
N TYR A 40 14.84 -18.77 -5.23
CA TYR A 40 16.07 -18.79 -4.44
C TYR A 40 16.94 -17.57 -4.75
N LEU A 41 17.21 -17.30 -6.04
CA LEU A 41 17.97 -16.14 -6.47
C LEU A 41 17.36 -14.83 -5.98
N ARG A 42 16.03 -14.67 -6.07
CA ARG A 42 15.34 -13.50 -5.55
C ARG A 42 15.49 -13.36 -4.04
N VAL A 43 15.33 -14.43 -3.27
CA VAL A 43 15.50 -14.38 -1.81
C VAL A 43 16.94 -14.02 -1.46
N SER A 44 17.92 -14.59 -2.14
CA SER A 44 19.34 -14.25 -1.96
C SER A 44 19.61 -12.78 -2.29
N TYR A 45 19.04 -12.27 -3.38
CA TYR A 45 19.15 -10.86 -3.74
C TYR A 45 18.53 -9.95 -2.68
N LEU A 46 17.30 -10.25 -2.24
CA LEU A 46 16.61 -9.49 -1.19
C LEU A 46 17.37 -9.47 0.14
N ALA A 47 18.00 -10.59 0.51
CA ALA A 47 18.81 -10.70 1.72
C ALA A 47 20.10 -9.86 1.65
N SER A 48 20.62 -9.59 0.44
CA SER A 48 21.81 -8.75 0.23
C SER A 48 21.53 -7.25 0.34
N LEU A 49 20.26 -6.82 0.39
CA LEU A 49 19.90 -5.42 0.44
C LEU A 49 20.08 -4.84 1.85
N GLU A 50 20.87 -3.77 1.95
CA GLU A 50 20.95 -2.97 3.18
C GLU A 50 19.82 -1.94 3.23
N TRP A 51 19.10 -1.94 4.34
CA TRP A 51 17.97 -1.05 4.60
C TRP A 51 18.31 -0.07 5.71
N THR A 52 17.79 1.15 5.59
CA THR A 52 17.85 2.17 6.65
C THR A 52 16.43 2.68 6.93
N LEU A 53 16.20 3.08 8.18
CA LEU A 53 14.96 3.70 8.63
C LEU A 53 15.28 5.12 9.07
N ILE A 54 14.60 6.09 8.46
CA ILE A 54 14.75 7.51 8.82
C ILE A 54 13.47 8.00 9.50
N GLU A 55 13.62 8.67 10.63
CA GLU A 55 12.57 9.44 11.31
C GLU A 55 12.57 10.85 10.74
N ILE A 56 11.40 11.34 10.34
CA ILE A 56 11.23 12.71 9.86
C ILE A 56 10.44 13.48 10.91
N ARG A 57 11.07 14.53 11.46
CA ARG A 57 10.44 15.47 12.38
C ARG A 57 10.29 16.83 11.72
N ILE A 58 9.13 17.44 11.90
CA ILE A 58 8.85 18.74 11.30
C ILE A 58 8.56 19.75 12.41
N PRO A 59 9.15 20.95 12.32
CA PRO A 59 8.85 22.04 13.24
C PRO A 59 7.38 22.44 13.19
N ARG A 60 6.87 23.04 14.26
CA ARG A 60 5.47 23.50 14.33
C ARG A 60 5.09 24.52 13.27
N ASP A 61 6.06 25.25 12.73
CA ASP A 61 5.82 26.42 11.88
C ASP A 61 5.90 26.13 10.37
N VAL A 62 6.18 24.88 9.97
CA VAL A 62 6.29 24.52 8.55
C VAL A 62 4.95 24.03 8.03
N PHE A 63 4.35 24.83 7.16
CA PHE A 63 3.07 24.52 6.54
C PHE A 63 3.22 24.50 5.02
N LYS A 64 3.01 23.32 4.44
CA LYS A 64 2.96 23.11 3.00
C LYS A 64 1.71 22.30 2.68
N SER A 65 1.11 22.55 1.52
CA SER A 65 0.02 21.71 1.02
C SER A 65 0.53 20.28 0.76
N PRO A 66 -0.37 19.28 0.71
CA PRO A 66 -0.01 17.92 0.30
C PRO A 66 0.64 17.86 -1.09
N GLU A 67 0.42 18.85 -1.96
CA GLU A 67 1.11 18.99 -3.25
C GLU A 67 2.65 19.04 -3.11
N ALA A 68 3.18 19.67 -2.05
CA ALA A 68 4.62 19.65 -1.80
C ALA A 68 5.12 18.23 -1.52
N MET A 69 4.32 17.43 -0.81
CA MET A 69 4.61 16.02 -0.60
C MET A 69 4.48 15.22 -1.89
N GLU A 70 3.51 15.53 -2.76
CA GLU A 70 3.40 14.91 -4.10
C GLU A 70 4.72 15.02 -4.86
N ILE A 71 5.29 16.23 -4.92
CA ILE A 71 6.57 16.49 -5.60
C ILE A 71 7.70 15.69 -4.95
N ALA A 72 7.79 15.69 -3.62
CA ALA A 72 8.81 14.93 -2.90
C ALA A 72 8.70 13.42 -3.18
N LEU A 73 7.48 12.87 -3.16
CA LEU A 73 7.23 11.44 -3.39
C LEU A 73 7.61 11.01 -4.80
N VAL A 74 7.22 11.80 -5.81
CA VAL A 74 7.55 11.51 -7.21
C VAL A 74 9.06 11.50 -7.40
N ASN A 75 9.76 12.54 -6.97
CA ASN A 75 11.20 12.63 -7.22
C ASN A 75 12.02 11.61 -6.41
N ALA A 76 11.59 11.30 -5.18
CA ALA A 76 12.30 10.36 -4.29
C ALA A 76 12.06 8.90 -4.68
N PHE A 77 10.82 8.54 -5.03
CA PHE A 77 10.38 7.15 -5.07
C PHE A 77 9.95 6.68 -6.46
N HIS A 78 9.74 7.57 -7.44
CA HIS A 78 9.45 7.19 -8.81
C HIS A 78 10.72 6.82 -9.61
N GLN A 79 11.65 6.12 -8.95
CA GLN A 79 12.90 5.65 -9.54
C GLN A 79 12.65 4.26 -10.13
N GLY A 80 12.71 4.14 -11.46
CA GLY A 80 12.54 2.87 -12.17
C GLY A 80 13.67 1.85 -11.96
N GLY A 81 14.67 2.20 -11.14
CA GLY A 81 15.83 1.36 -10.84
C GLY A 81 15.45 0.01 -10.25
N GLY A 82 16.16 -1.05 -10.68
CA GLY A 82 16.07 -2.39 -10.07
C GLY A 82 15.79 -3.52 -11.06
N MET A 83 14.96 -3.33 -12.08
CA MET A 83 14.85 -4.29 -13.19
C MET A 83 15.67 -3.82 -14.38
N GLY A 84 16.82 -4.44 -14.61
CA GLY A 84 17.48 -4.37 -15.90
C GLY A 84 16.87 -5.37 -16.89
N ASN A 85 17.73 -5.95 -17.73
CA ASN A 85 17.32 -6.93 -18.74
C ASN A 85 16.83 -8.27 -18.12
N TRP A 86 16.35 -9.16 -18.99
CA TRP A 86 15.88 -10.50 -18.61
C TRP A 86 16.90 -11.30 -17.79
N TYR A 87 18.21 -11.12 -18.07
CA TYR A 87 19.29 -11.75 -17.33
C TYR A 87 19.31 -11.29 -15.86
N GLN A 88 19.25 -9.98 -15.62
CA GLN A 88 19.20 -9.45 -14.26
C GLN A 88 17.94 -9.92 -13.50
N LYS A 89 16.80 -9.99 -14.18
CA LYS A 89 15.52 -10.42 -13.58
C LYS A 89 15.49 -11.90 -13.19
N TYR A 90 15.97 -12.79 -14.07
CA TYR A 90 15.82 -14.24 -13.90
C TYR A 90 17.08 -14.95 -13.41
N TRP A 91 18.27 -14.45 -13.75
CA TRP A 91 19.56 -15.07 -13.40
C TRP A 91 20.26 -14.40 -12.21
N GLN A 92 20.03 -13.10 -12.00
CA GLN A 92 20.50 -12.41 -10.80
C GLN A 92 19.39 -12.24 -9.75
N GLY A 93 18.15 -12.58 -10.08
CA GLY A 93 17.01 -12.45 -9.18
C GLY A 93 16.67 -11.02 -8.77
N ARG A 94 17.10 -10.01 -9.55
CA ARG A 94 16.81 -8.60 -9.25
C ARG A 94 15.31 -8.32 -9.33
N VAL A 95 14.86 -7.41 -8.48
CA VAL A 95 13.48 -6.97 -8.39
C VAL A 95 13.41 -5.44 -8.36
N HIS A 96 12.24 -4.86 -8.65
CA HIS A 96 12.06 -3.43 -8.39
C HIS A 96 12.17 -3.16 -6.90
N MET A 97 12.95 -2.14 -6.56
CA MET A 97 13.03 -1.65 -5.20
C MET A 97 11.69 -1.10 -4.75
N TRP A 98 11.45 -1.17 -3.45
CA TRP A 98 10.27 -0.61 -2.83
C TRP A 98 10.68 0.14 -1.57
N PHE A 99 9.79 1.02 -1.15
CA PHE A 99 9.96 1.90 0.00
C PHE A 99 8.78 1.72 0.94
N SER A 100 8.98 2.06 2.21
CA SER A 100 7.92 2.02 3.22
C SER A 100 7.69 3.41 3.76
N LEU A 101 6.49 3.94 3.62
CA LEU A 101 6.02 5.15 4.27
C LEU A 101 5.20 4.73 5.49
N GLU A 102 5.63 5.13 6.68
CA GLU A 102 5.07 4.62 7.93
C GLU A 102 4.62 5.78 8.84
N ILE A 103 3.39 5.68 9.33
CA ILE A 103 2.85 6.55 10.38
C ILE A 103 2.64 5.65 11.59
N VAL A 104 3.29 5.96 12.69
CA VAL A 104 3.40 5.06 13.84
C VAL A 104 3.07 5.82 15.10
N SER A 105 2.15 5.29 15.90
CA SER A 105 1.86 5.76 17.24
C SER A 105 2.45 4.82 18.27
N LEU A 106 3.28 5.37 19.14
CA LEU A 106 3.86 4.66 20.28
C LEU A 106 3.38 5.37 21.54
N GLU A 107 2.47 4.73 22.28
CA GLU A 107 1.90 5.29 23.52
C GLU A 107 1.29 6.69 23.32
N GLY A 108 0.55 6.87 22.23
CA GLY A 108 -0.11 8.13 21.89
C GLY A 108 0.82 9.16 21.26
N LYS A 109 2.10 8.87 21.02
CA LYS A 109 3.02 9.77 20.31
C LYS A 109 3.16 9.35 18.85
N VAL A 110 2.85 10.26 17.93
CA VAL A 110 2.86 9.97 16.49
C VAL A 110 4.22 10.32 15.86
N TYR A 111 4.72 9.40 15.05
CA TYR A 111 6.00 9.46 14.34
C TYR A 111 5.81 9.17 12.85
N PHE A 112 6.58 9.84 12.02
CA PHE A 112 6.67 9.56 10.58
C PHE A 112 8.02 8.91 10.30
N PHE A 113 7.98 7.75 9.66
CA PHE A 113 9.19 7.05 9.24
C PHE A 113 9.15 6.76 7.74
N ILE A 114 10.34 6.75 7.15
CA ILE A 114 10.55 6.21 5.80
C ILE A 114 11.60 5.12 5.88
N ARG A 115 11.28 3.91 5.40
CA ARG A 115 12.27 2.85 5.19
C ARG A 115 12.66 2.81 3.73
N THR A 116 13.96 2.90 3.48
CA THR A 116 14.53 2.96 2.14
C THR A 116 15.79 2.09 2.04
N PRO A 117 16.12 1.52 0.87
CA PRO A 117 17.45 0.94 0.67
C PRO A 117 18.52 2.01 0.88
N LYS A 118 19.62 1.65 1.53
CA LYS A 118 20.70 2.59 1.88
C LYS A 118 21.24 3.36 0.67
N LEU A 119 21.23 2.73 -0.51
CA LEU A 119 21.60 3.36 -1.79
C LEU A 119 20.77 4.61 -2.13
N PHE A 120 19.48 4.63 -1.77
CA PHE A 120 18.57 5.74 -2.09
C PHE A 120 18.41 6.74 -0.96
N ARG A 121 19.10 6.54 0.18
CA ARG A 121 18.94 7.40 1.36
C ARG A 121 19.16 8.87 1.04
N THR A 122 20.31 9.22 0.46
CA THR A 122 20.67 10.60 0.13
C THR A 122 19.69 11.24 -0.86
N LEU A 123 19.18 10.45 -1.81
CA LEU A 123 18.13 10.90 -2.73
C LEU A 123 16.85 11.25 -1.95
N VAL A 124 16.37 10.34 -1.09
CA VAL A 124 15.17 10.58 -0.28
C VAL A 124 15.34 11.80 0.61
N GLU A 125 16.46 11.91 1.32
CA GLU A 125 16.77 13.07 2.18
C GLU A 125 16.74 14.38 1.39
N SER A 126 17.46 14.45 0.25
CA SER A 126 17.49 15.67 -0.57
C SER A 126 16.12 16.10 -1.08
N GLN A 127 15.25 15.15 -1.48
CA GLN A 127 13.91 15.48 -1.98
C GLN A 127 12.97 15.93 -0.86
N ILE A 128 13.09 15.35 0.34
CA ILE A 128 12.36 15.84 1.52
C ILE A 128 12.84 17.24 1.89
N TYR A 129 14.15 17.48 1.98
CA TYR A 129 14.70 18.81 2.29
C TYR A 129 14.35 19.88 1.25
N ALA A 130 14.22 19.51 -0.03
CA ALA A 130 13.81 20.44 -1.09
C ALA A 130 12.42 21.03 -0.85
N GLN A 131 11.50 20.24 -0.29
CA GLN A 131 10.12 20.66 -0.01
C GLN A 131 9.93 21.14 1.45
N TYR A 132 10.70 20.55 2.36
CA TYR A 132 10.67 20.80 3.80
C TYR A 132 12.09 21.10 4.33
N PRO A 133 12.66 22.30 4.06
CA PRO A 133 14.04 22.63 4.43
C PRO A 133 14.33 22.62 5.93
N GLN A 134 13.30 22.73 6.77
CA GLN A 134 13.44 22.75 8.23
C GLN A 134 13.16 21.40 8.88
N ALA A 135 12.88 20.34 8.10
CA ALA A 135 12.67 19.01 8.67
C ALA A 135 13.98 18.51 9.32
N GLU A 136 13.90 17.86 10.48
CA GLU A 136 15.03 17.10 11.01
C GLU A 136 14.87 15.63 10.58
N ILE A 137 15.80 15.15 9.77
CA ILE A 137 15.85 13.73 9.34
C ILE A 137 16.93 13.02 10.13
N ASN A 138 16.53 12.01 10.91
CA ASN A 138 17.45 11.21 11.74
C ASN A 138 17.38 9.74 11.35
N GLU A 139 18.52 9.09 11.17
CA GLU A 139 18.56 7.63 11.07
C GLU A 139 18.30 7.01 12.45
N VAL A 140 17.38 6.07 12.52
CA VAL A 140 16.94 5.45 13.76
C VAL A 140 16.92 3.93 13.64
N ASN A 141 17.08 3.26 14.78
CA ASN A 141 16.85 1.82 14.86
C ASN A 141 15.37 1.49 14.62
N ASP A 142 15.11 0.34 14.00
CA ASP A 142 13.74 -0.10 13.70
C ASP A 142 12.91 -0.24 14.97
N TYR A 143 11.86 0.57 15.08
CA TYR A 143 10.97 0.59 16.25
C TYR A 143 10.27 -0.75 16.46
N THR A 144 10.10 -1.57 15.42
CA THR A 144 9.51 -2.91 15.55
C THR A 144 10.38 -3.84 16.39
N GLY A 145 11.68 -3.53 16.56
CA GLY A 145 12.59 -4.24 17.46
C GLY A 145 12.26 -4.08 18.95
N ARG A 146 11.45 -3.08 19.33
CA ARG A 146 11.00 -2.89 20.72
C ARG A 146 10.12 -4.02 21.22
N ILE A 147 9.40 -4.68 20.31
CA ILE A 147 8.62 -5.88 20.61
C ILE A 147 9.35 -7.03 19.91
N PRO A 148 10.26 -7.75 20.58
CA PRO A 148 10.95 -8.87 19.95
C PRO A 148 9.99 -10.03 19.70
N HIS A 149 10.32 -10.87 18.72
CA HIS A 149 9.49 -12.02 18.32
C HIS A 149 9.18 -12.97 19.48
N SER A 150 10.10 -13.12 20.44
CA SER A 150 9.91 -13.94 21.64
C SER A 150 8.81 -13.41 22.57
N LYS A 151 8.59 -12.10 22.60
CA LYS A 151 7.62 -11.44 23.49
C LYS A 151 6.28 -11.15 22.82
N ILE A 152 6.11 -11.51 21.54
CA ILE A 152 4.83 -11.28 20.84
C ILE A 152 3.65 -11.97 21.55
N GLY A 153 3.90 -13.07 22.27
CA GLY A 153 2.89 -13.76 23.05
C GLY A 153 2.43 -13.00 24.30
N GLU A 154 3.13 -11.95 24.73
CA GLU A 154 2.75 -11.05 25.84
C GLU A 154 1.85 -9.92 25.36
N TRP A 155 1.76 -9.71 24.04
CA TRP A 155 0.98 -8.65 23.42
C TRP A 155 -0.29 -9.22 22.77
N SER A 156 -1.38 -8.48 22.90
CA SER A 156 -2.57 -8.67 22.10
C SER A 156 -2.44 -7.85 20.81
N MET A 157 -2.77 -8.47 19.68
CA MET A 157 -2.60 -7.84 18.37
C MET A 157 -3.84 -7.98 17.51
N PHE A 158 -4.12 -6.97 16.70
CA PHE A 158 -4.97 -7.03 15.53
C PHE A 158 -4.21 -6.50 14.33
N GLY A 159 -4.40 -7.10 13.16
CA GLY A 159 -3.84 -6.58 11.92
C GLY A 159 -4.82 -6.72 10.75
N SER A 160 -4.73 -5.79 9.82
CA SER A 160 -5.48 -5.82 8.57
C SER A 160 -4.66 -5.19 7.46
N GLU A 161 -4.93 -5.62 6.24
CA GLU A 161 -4.48 -4.94 5.02
C GLU A 161 -5.66 -4.21 4.40
N PHE A 162 -5.39 -3.37 3.40
CA PHE A 162 -6.42 -2.66 2.66
C PHE A 162 -6.38 -3.03 1.18
N ARG A 163 -7.56 -2.97 0.55
CA ARG A 163 -7.75 -3.07 -0.89
C ARG A 163 -8.66 -1.93 -1.36
N LEU A 164 -8.59 -1.59 -2.64
CA LEU A 164 -9.56 -0.70 -3.25
C LEU A 164 -10.94 -1.37 -3.37
N THR A 165 -12.00 -0.57 -3.31
CA THR A 165 -13.39 -1.00 -3.50
C THR A 165 -13.76 -1.09 -4.97
N LYS A 166 -13.19 -0.23 -5.81
CA LYS A 166 -13.34 -0.18 -7.28
C LYS A 166 -12.00 -0.44 -7.98
N PRO A 167 -11.99 -0.67 -9.31
CA PRO A 167 -10.76 -0.85 -10.09
C PRO A 167 -9.78 0.31 -9.94
N ASP A 168 -8.49 0.00 -10.07
CA ASP A 168 -7.36 0.92 -9.89
C ASP A 168 -7.44 2.28 -10.62
N PRO A 169 -8.07 2.43 -11.81
CA PRO A 169 -8.22 3.75 -12.43
C PRO A 169 -9.09 4.76 -11.68
N TYR A 170 -10.05 4.28 -10.86
CA TYR A 170 -10.90 5.16 -10.08
C TYR A 170 -10.09 5.72 -8.91
N PRO A 171 -9.98 7.05 -8.76
CA PRO A 171 -9.24 7.65 -7.65
C PRO A 171 -9.99 7.54 -6.32
N ILE A 172 -9.28 7.57 -5.20
CA ILE A 172 -9.84 7.96 -3.89
C ILE A 172 -10.13 9.46 -3.86
N LYS A 173 -10.79 9.96 -2.80
CA LYS A 173 -10.83 11.41 -2.57
C LYS A 173 -9.42 11.92 -2.28
N THR A 174 -8.99 12.92 -3.03
CA THR A 174 -7.66 13.51 -2.91
C THR A 174 -7.70 14.87 -2.24
N TYR A 175 -6.54 15.41 -1.88
CA TYR A 175 -6.41 16.74 -1.29
C TYR A 175 -7.01 17.85 -2.16
N VAL A 176 -7.08 17.66 -3.48
CA VAL A 176 -7.75 18.56 -4.43
C VAL A 176 -9.26 18.61 -4.18
N ASP A 177 -9.87 17.46 -3.88
CA ASP A 177 -11.30 17.38 -3.58
C ASP A 177 -11.64 18.04 -2.22
N TYR A 178 -10.66 18.11 -1.32
CA TYR A 178 -10.72 18.87 -0.07
C TYR A 178 -10.36 20.36 -0.23
N GLY A 179 -9.97 20.79 -1.43
CA GLY A 179 -9.61 22.18 -1.73
C GLY A 179 -8.25 22.63 -1.16
N LEU A 180 -7.36 21.69 -0.84
CA LEU A 180 -6.02 21.98 -0.30
C LEU A 180 -4.99 22.34 -1.39
N ASP A 181 -5.38 22.26 -2.66
CA ASP A 181 -4.62 22.67 -3.84
C ASP A 181 -4.79 24.17 -4.15
N LYS A 182 -5.93 24.74 -3.76
CA LYS A 182 -6.22 26.15 -3.96
C LYS A 182 -5.30 26.94 -3.04
N SER A 183 -4.51 27.84 -3.63
CA SER A 183 -3.65 28.76 -2.89
C SER A 183 -4.43 29.40 -1.74
N SER A 184 -3.75 29.59 -0.60
CA SER A 184 -4.24 29.97 0.74
C SER A 184 -5.10 31.23 0.84
N SER A 185 -5.62 31.74 -0.26
CA SER A 185 -6.35 33.00 -0.42
C SER A 185 -7.88 32.84 -0.48
N SER A 186 -8.45 31.63 -0.51
CA SER A 186 -9.90 31.42 -0.71
C SER A 186 -10.66 30.81 0.48
N LEU A 187 -9.97 30.29 1.48
CA LEU A 187 -10.56 29.72 2.69
C LEU A 187 -9.73 30.15 3.90
N ASP A 188 -10.41 30.61 4.95
CA ASP A 188 -9.76 30.84 6.24
C ASP A 188 -9.04 29.54 6.67
N PRO A 189 -7.81 29.59 7.20
CA PRO A 189 -7.07 28.40 7.61
C PRO A 189 -7.86 27.48 8.56
N GLU A 190 -8.78 28.03 9.36
CA GLU A 190 -9.64 27.29 10.27
C GLU A 190 -10.74 26.48 9.57
N GLN A 191 -11.11 26.84 8.34
CA GLN A 191 -12.13 26.15 7.55
C GLN A 191 -11.55 25.06 6.64
N GLN A 192 -10.23 24.98 6.50
CA GLN A 192 -9.58 23.94 5.73
C GLN A 192 -9.65 22.62 6.49
N ILE A 193 -10.17 21.57 5.85
CA ILE A 193 -10.24 20.23 6.46
C ILE A 193 -9.14 19.37 5.84
N ASP A 194 -8.12 19.07 6.64
CA ASP A 194 -7.07 18.12 6.23
C ASP A 194 -7.51 16.68 6.56
N PRO A 195 -7.64 15.79 5.55
CA PRO A 195 -8.11 14.43 5.77
C PRO A 195 -7.16 13.57 6.64
N ILE A 196 -5.87 13.89 6.76
CA ILE A 196 -4.98 13.09 7.62
C ILE A 196 -5.23 13.33 9.12
N THR A 197 -5.86 14.45 9.48
CA THR A 197 -6.08 14.88 10.87
C THR A 197 -6.81 13.82 11.69
N GLN A 198 -7.87 13.22 11.15
CA GLN A 198 -8.65 12.19 11.84
C GLN A 198 -7.80 10.96 12.22
N MET A 199 -6.89 10.56 11.34
CA MET A 199 -5.95 9.47 11.60
C MET A 199 -4.99 9.86 12.72
N LEU A 200 -4.41 11.07 12.67
CA LEU A 200 -3.44 11.53 13.66
C LEU A 200 -4.05 11.73 15.05
N GLU A 201 -5.27 12.25 15.13
CA GLU A 201 -6.02 12.40 16.39
C GLU A 201 -6.31 11.06 17.04
N PHE A 202 -6.82 10.09 16.28
CA PHE A 202 -7.06 8.74 16.80
C PHE A 202 -5.75 8.04 17.20
N MET A 203 -4.70 8.19 16.39
CA MET A 203 -3.38 7.68 16.73
C MET A 203 -2.80 8.36 17.97
N GLY A 204 -3.16 9.62 18.23
CA GLY A 204 -2.76 10.36 19.41
C GLY A 204 -3.55 10.04 20.68
N SER A 205 -4.75 9.47 20.55
CA SER A 205 -5.64 9.20 21.69
C SER A 205 -5.36 7.86 22.40
N ILE A 206 -4.55 6.99 21.79
CA ILE A 206 -4.19 5.70 22.42
C ILE A 206 -3.28 5.91 23.63
N GLY A 207 -3.40 5.04 24.63
CA GLY A 207 -2.73 5.16 25.91
C GLY A 207 -1.36 4.49 25.99
N LYS A 208 -0.75 4.56 27.18
CA LYS A 208 0.47 3.82 27.51
C LYS A 208 0.26 2.32 27.38
N GLY A 209 1.24 1.61 26.80
CA GLY A 209 1.15 0.17 26.53
C GLY A 209 0.41 -0.18 25.25
N GLU A 210 -0.03 0.81 24.47
CA GLU A 210 -0.65 0.64 23.15
C GLU A 210 0.23 1.20 22.03
N GLN A 211 0.17 0.58 20.85
CA GLN A 211 0.86 1.01 19.65
C GLN A 211 -0.02 0.77 18.41
N ILE A 212 0.00 1.72 17.48
CA ILE A 212 -0.61 1.59 16.17
C ILE A 212 0.46 1.79 15.12
N TRP A 213 0.61 0.83 14.21
CA TRP A 213 1.61 0.86 13.16
C TRP A 213 0.90 0.84 11.81
N PHE A 214 0.92 1.97 11.10
CA PHE A 214 0.36 2.10 9.76
C PHE A 214 1.49 2.15 8.73
N GLN A 215 1.36 1.37 7.66
CA GLN A 215 2.41 1.19 6.67
C GLN A 215 1.84 1.21 5.26
N ILE A 216 2.45 2.02 4.41
CA ILE A 216 2.20 2.09 2.97
C ILE A 216 3.50 1.70 2.28
N LEU A 217 3.51 0.51 1.68
CA LEU A 217 4.61 0.03 0.86
C LEU A 217 4.39 0.50 -0.56
N ILE A 218 5.38 1.13 -1.15
CA ILE A 218 5.30 1.72 -2.49
C ILE A 218 6.44 1.23 -3.38
N LYS A 219 6.15 1.05 -4.67
CA LYS A 219 7.16 0.92 -5.72
C LYS A 219 6.63 1.58 -6.99
N VAL A 220 7.52 1.90 -7.93
CA VAL A 220 7.12 2.36 -9.27
C VAL A 220 6.12 1.39 -9.91
N HIS A 221 5.04 1.95 -10.48
CA HIS A 221 4.09 1.16 -11.25
C HIS A 221 4.75 0.60 -12.50
N THR A 222 4.42 -0.64 -12.82
CA THR A 222 4.83 -1.31 -14.06
C THR A 222 3.63 -2.01 -14.65
N SER A 223 3.54 -2.04 -15.97
CA SER A 223 2.49 -2.76 -16.70
C SER A 223 2.38 -4.20 -16.18
N ARG A 224 1.21 -4.52 -15.60
CA ARG A 224 0.97 -5.78 -14.88
C ARG A 224 -0.36 -6.44 -15.21
N TYR A 225 -1.25 -5.72 -15.89
CA TYR A 225 -2.58 -6.25 -16.22
C TYR A 225 -2.49 -7.11 -17.46
N HIS A 226 -3.19 -8.23 -17.49
CA HIS A 226 -3.23 -9.05 -18.68
C HIS A 226 -3.88 -8.31 -19.85
N LYS A 227 -3.26 -8.36 -21.03
CA LYS A 227 -3.83 -7.81 -22.26
C LYS A 227 -4.74 -8.87 -22.92
N PRO A 228 -6.06 -8.62 -23.04
CA PRO A 228 -6.99 -9.55 -23.66
C PRO A 228 -6.52 -9.98 -25.06
N GLY A 229 -6.66 -11.27 -25.38
CA GLY A 229 -6.27 -11.82 -26.69
C GLY A 229 -4.78 -12.15 -26.85
N THR A 230 -3.97 -11.96 -25.81
CA THR A 230 -2.55 -12.34 -25.80
C THR A 230 -2.28 -13.33 -24.68
N TRP A 231 -1.22 -14.15 -24.80
CA TRP A 231 -0.88 -15.11 -23.74
C TRP A 231 0.09 -14.54 -22.71
N PHE A 232 0.94 -13.59 -23.11
CA PHE A 232 2.07 -13.12 -22.30
C PHE A 232 2.19 -11.59 -22.23
N GLU A 233 1.35 -10.83 -22.95
CA GLU A 233 1.45 -9.37 -22.93
C GLU A 233 0.72 -8.78 -21.73
N THR A 234 1.33 -7.75 -21.17
CA THR A 234 0.77 -6.95 -20.11
C THR A 234 0.47 -5.54 -20.60
N ARG A 235 -0.62 -4.97 -20.12
CA ARG A 235 -1.05 -3.60 -20.37
C ARG A 235 -0.97 -2.73 -19.12
N ASP A 236 -1.02 -1.42 -19.34
CA ASP A 236 -0.88 -0.42 -18.31
C ASP A 236 -2.23 -0.15 -17.61
N TRP A 237 -2.21 0.42 -16.40
CA TRP A 237 -3.46 0.87 -15.75
C TRP A 237 -4.16 1.99 -16.55
N LYS A 238 -3.41 2.74 -17.37
CA LYS A 238 -3.95 3.73 -18.31
C LYS A 238 -4.88 3.11 -19.36
N ASP A 239 -4.61 1.88 -19.78
CA ASP A 239 -5.48 1.17 -20.73
C ASP A 239 -6.77 0.73 -20.05
N LEU A 240 -6.70 0.33 -18.77
CA LEU A 240 -7.90 0.06 -17.97
C LEU A 240 -8.75 1.30 -17.78
N ALA A 241 -8.14 2.47 -17.58
CA ALA A 241 -8.86 3.73 -17.46
C ALA A 241 -9.72 4.03 -18.69
N LYS A 242 -9.16 3.85 -19.89
CA LYS A 242 -9.90 4.02 -21.14
C LYS A 242 -11.10 3.08 -21.21
N GLU A 243 -10.93 1.82 -20.81
CA GLU A 243 -12.03 0.85 -20.78
C GLU A 243 -13.12 1.25 -19.78
N GLU A 244 -12.75 1.69 -18.58
CA GLU A 244 -13.70 2.14 -17.56
C GLU A 244 -14.44 3.41 -18.00
N ILE A 245 -13.75 4.39 -18.58
CA ILE A 245 -14.38 5.59 -19.16
C ILE A 245 -15.40 5.19 -20.24
N GLN A 246 -15.04 4.28 -21.14
CA GLN A 246 -15.96 3.78 -22.16
C GLN A 246 -17.17 3.06 -21.56
N LYS A 247 -17.02 2.33 -20.45
CA LYS A 247 -18.15 1.72 -19.73
C LYS A 247 -19.06 2.77 -19.12
N VAL A 248 -18.51 3.82 -18.51
CA VAL A 248 -19.30 4.93 -17.94
C VAL A 248 -20.08 5.65 -19.03
N ILE A 249 -19.44 5.95 -20.18
CA ILE A 249 -20.09 6.58 -21.33
C ILE A 249 -21.23 5.70 -21.85
N LYS A 250 -20.99 4.41 -22.08
CA LYS A 250 -22.01 3.47 -22.55
C LYS A 250 -23.16 3.30 -21.57
N GLY A 251 -22.88 3.29 -20.26
CA GLY A 251 -23.90 3.22 -19.22
C GLY A 251 -24.74 4.50 -19.08
N GLY A 252 -24.23 5.64 -19.55
CA GLY A 252 -24.96 6.92 -19.59
C GLY A 252 -25.78 7.14 -20.86
N LEU A 253 -25.58 6.34 -21.90
CA LEU A 253 -26.42 6.37 -23.10
C LEU A 253 -27.77 5.73 -22.77
N MET A 254 -28.79 6.55 -22.45
CA MET A 254 -30.17 6.11 -22.63
C MET A 254 -30.38 5.86 -24.12
N VAL A 255 -30.72 4.62 -24.48
CA VAL A 255 -31.22 4.31 -25.82
C VAL A 255 -32.59 4.94 -25.94
N THR A 256 -32.67 6.14 -26.52
CA THR A 256 -33.92 6.67 -27.07
C THR A 256 -34.06 6.11 -28.48
N ASP A 257 -35.13 5.37 -28.75
CA ASP A 257 -35.42 4.68 -30.02
C ASP A 257 -35.70 5.61 -31.22
N ASP A 258 -35.56 6.93 -31.07
CA ASP A 258 -35.86 7.88 -32.14
C ASP A 258 -34.63 8.21 -32.99
N ALA A 259 -34.63 7.61 -34.19
CA ALA A 259 -33.59 7.66 -35.22
C ALA A 259 -33.30 9.04 -35.85
N VAL A 260 -33.66 10.16 -35.22
CA VAL A 260 -33.59 11.50 -35.85
C VAL A 260 -32.75 12.53 -35.08
N THR A 261 -32.24 12.23 -33.89
CA THR A 261 -31.24 13.11 -33.25
C THR A 261 -29.93 12.36 -33.12
N ARG A 262 -28.92 12.77 -33.89
CA ARG A 262 -27.51 12.34 -33.68
C ARG A 262 -27.03 12.88 -32.33
N THR A 263 -27.43 12.18 -31.29
CA THR A 263 -26.79 11.94 -30.00
C THR A 263 -25.91 13.07 -29.49
N THR A 264 -26.52 14.16 -29.00
CA THR A 264 -25.89 14.94 -27.93
C THR A 264 -25.84 14.05 -26.69
N MET A 265 -24.64 13.56 -26.36
CA MET A 265 -24.36 12.84 -25.12
C MET A 265 -24.64 13.75 -23.93
N ASN A 266 -25.83 13.69 -23.35
CA ASN A 266 -26.06 14.33 -22.06
C ASN A 266 -25.68 13.36 -20.95
N LEU A 267 -24.38 13.10 -20.80
CA LEU A 267 -23.85 12.47 -19.59
C LEU A 267 -24.33 13.28 -18.38
N THR A 268 -24.77 12.59 -17.34
CA THR A 268 -25.11 13.27 -16.09
C THR A 268 -23.87 13.99 -15.53
N LYS A 269 -24.06 15.09 -14.81
CA LYS A 269 -22.95 15.81 -14.17
C LYS A 269 -22.06 14.88 -13.34
N GLY A 270 -22.65 13.95 -12.59
CA GLY A 270 -21.91 12.96 -11.82
C GLY A 270 -21.06 12.01 -12.67
N GLN A 271 -21.52 11.62 -13.86
CA GLN A 271 -20.71 10.82 -14.79
C GLN A 271 -19.56 11.63 -15.39
N GLN A 272 -19.81 12.90 -15.73
CA GLN A 272 -18.76 13.81 -16.22
C GLN A 272 -17.67 14.00 -15.15
N ASP A 273 -18.07 14.22 -13.89
CA ASP A 273 -17.14 14.38 -12.77
C ASP A 273 -16.29 13.12 -12.54
N VAL A 274 -16.89 11.93 -12.65
CA VAL A 274 -16.16 10.65 -12.55
C VAL A 274 -15.16 10.47 -13.68
N ILE A 275 -15.54 10.78 -14.93
CA ILE A 275 -14.63 10.69 -16.08
C ILE A 275 -13.46 11.65 -15.91
N ALA A 276 -13.74 12.92 -15.55
CA ALA A 276 -12.72 13.93 -15.31
C ALA A 276 -11.76 13.52 -14.18
N ALA A 277 -12.28 12.93 -13.09
CA ALA A 277 -11.45 12.43 -11.99
C ALA A 277 -10.54 11.27 -12.43
N ILE A 278 -11.04 10.32 -13.22
CA ILE A 278 -10.21 9.23 -13.77
C ILE A 278 -9.12 9.78 -14.69
N GLU A 279 -9.46 10.70 -15.60
CA GLU A 279 -8.50 11.31 -16.52
C GLU A 279 -7.40 12.08 -15.77
N ARG A 280 -7.77 12.86 -14.74
CA ARG A 280 -6.81 13.54 -13.86
C ARG A 280 -5.87 12.53 -13.18
N ASN A 281 -6.43 11.47 -12.59
CA ASN A 281 -5.67 10.49 -11.82
C ASN A 281 -4.62 9.76 -12.66
N VAL A 282 -5.01 9.37 -13.88
CA VAL A 282 -4.20 8.52 -14.77
C VAL A 282 -3.09 9.32 -15.48
N ASN A 283 -3.24 10.64 -15.55
CA ASN A 283 -2.21 11.56 -16.05
C ASN A 283 -1.06 11.78 -15.04
N LYS A 284 -1.28 11.46 -13.76
CA LYS A 284 -0.26 11.50 -12.73
C LYS A 284 0.58 10.21 -12.69
N GLN A 285 1.73 10.27 -12.03
CA GLN A 285 2.64 9.13 -11.87
C GLN A 285 2.01 8.08 -10.94
N GLY A 286 1.98 6.82 -11.37
CA GLY A 286 1.38 5.72 -10.61
C GLY A 286 2.39 4.96 -9.75
N PHE A 287 1.97 4.58 -8.55
CA PHE A 287 2.70 3.72 -7.64
C PHE A 287 1.93 2.44 -7.37
N ASP A 288 2.63 1.30 -7.41
CA ASP A 288 2.09 0.06 -6.87
C ASP A 288 2.18 0.11 -5.35
N CYS A 289 1.03 0.08 -4.70
CA CYS A 289 0.87 0.28 -3.27
C CYS A 289 0.36 -0.99 -2.57
N GLY A 290 0.86 -1.20 -1.35
CA GLY A 290 0.34 -2.17 -0.40
C GLY A 290 0.18 -1.49 0.96
N MET A 291 -1.05 -1.41 1.45
CA MET A 291 -1.36 -0.75 2.73
C MET A 291 -1.72 -1.76 3.80
N ARG A 292 -1.19 -1.54 5.01
CA ARG A 292 -1.49 -2.36 6.17
C ARG A 292 -1.45 -1.59 7.47
N VAL A 293 -2.14 -2.14 8.46
CA VAL A 293 -2.18 -1.61 9.81
C VAL A 293 -2.10 -2.72 10.83
N ILE A 294 -1.35 -2.46 11.90
CA ILE A 294 -1.26 -3.30 13.09
C ILE A 294 -1.61 -2.46 14.31
N TYR A 295 -2.48 -3.00 15.16
CA TYR A 295 -2.74 -2.51 16.50
C TYR A 295 -2.21 -3.52 17.51
N LEU A 296 -1.33 -3.06 18.38
CA LEU A 296 -0.64 -3.83 19.40
C LEU A 296 -0.93 -3.20 20.75
N ALA A 297 -1.28 -4.01 21.73
CA ALA A 297 -1.35 -3.57 23.11
C ALA A 297 -0.86 -4.66 24.05
N GLU A 298 -0.37 -4.28 25.22
CA GLU A 298 -0.22 -5.20 26.33
C GLU A 298 -1.56 -5.90 26.63
N LYS A 299 -1.52 -7.17 27.07
CA LYS A 299 -2.73 -8.00 27.19
C LYS A 299 -3.85 -7.38 28.02
N ASP A 300 -3.50 -6.66 29.08
CA ASP A 300 -4.41 -5.96 29.99
C ASP A 300 -4.89 -4.61 29.43
N ARG A 301 -4.21 -4.05 28.43
CA ARG A 301 -4.50 -2.75 27.81
C ARG A 301 -5.20 -2.85 26.47
N PHE A 302 -5.36 -4.05 25.92
CA PHE A 302 -6.00 -4.25 24.63
C PHE A 302 -7.48 -3.88 24.67
N ASN A 303 -7.85 -2.88 23.88
CA ASN A 303 -9.23 -2.46 23.71
C ASN A 303 -9.76 -2.90 22.34
N PRO A 304 -10.71 -3.85 22.27
CA PRO A 304 -11.30 -4.27 21.00
C PRO A 304 -12.00 -3.12 20.22
N ILE A 305 -12.47 -2.07 20.89
CA ILE A 305 -13.09 -0.91 20.23
C ILE A 305 -12.08 -0.18 19.33
N ASN A 306 -10.81 -0.18 19.71
CA ASN A 306 -9.74 0.43 18.93
C ASN A 306 -9.55 -0.26 17.58
N ILE A 307 -9.97 -1.52 17.41
CA ILE A 307 -9.98 -2.20 16.10
C ILE A 307 -10.84 -1.43 15.10
N THR A 308 -12.04 -1.01 15.51
CA THR A 308 -12.94 -0.23 14.65
C THR A 308 -12.37 1.15 14.33
N GLY A 309 -11.72 1.79 15.31
CA GLY A 309 -11.03 3.06 15.10
C GLY A 309 -9.89 2.94 14.09
N VAL A 310 -9.02 1.95 14.27
CA VAL A 310 -7.90 1.62 13.37
C VAL A 310 -8.35 1.38 11.94
N LEU A 311 -9.44 0.62 11.74
CA LEU A 311 -9.99 0.37 10.40
C LEU A 311 -10.68 1.61 9.81
N SER A 312 -11.10 2.56 10.64
CA SER A 312 -11.81 3.77 10.21
C SER A 312 -10.88 4.93 9.86
N MET A 313 -9.58 4.85 10.18
CA MET A 313 -8.57 5.88 9.89
C MET A 313 -8.37 6.21 8.40
N VAL A 314 -8.94 5.39 7.50
CA VAL A 314 -8.83 5.57 6.03
C VAL A 314 -10.18 5.86 5.38
N LYS A 315 -11.28 5.94 6.15
CA LYS A 315 -12.64 6.10 5.61
C LYS A 315 -12.88 7.48 4.99
N GLN A 316 -12.19 8.51 5.48
CA GLN A 316 -12.29 9.87 4.96
C GLN A 316 -11.95 9.94 3.46
N TYR A 317 -11.01 9.10 2.99
CA TYR A 317 -10.62 9.03 1.59
C TYR A 317 -11.68 8.35 0.69
N ASN A 318 -12.73 7.75 1.26
CA ASN A 318 -13.72 7.02 0.49
C ASN A 318 -14.74 7.95 -0.17
N SER A 319 -15.08 7.65 -1.42
CA SER A 319 -16.19 8.27 -2.14
C SER A 319 -17.19 7.21 -2.61
N PRO A 320 -18.51 7.46 -2.49
CA PRO A 320 -19.52 6.60 -3.13
C PRO A 320 -19.39 6.55 -4.66
N SER A 321 -19.08 7.70 -5.29
CA SER A 321 -18.95 7.81 -6.76
C SER A 321 -17.57 7.39 -7.26
N LEU A 322 -16.51 7.63 -6.48
CA LEU A 322 -15.13 7.23 -6.81
C LEU A 322 -14.72 5.97 -6.03
N ASN A 323 -13.44 5.83 -5.69
CA ASN A 323 -12.88 4.66 -4.99
C ASN A 323 -12.84 4.87 -3.47
N GLY A 324 -12.38 3.84 -2.77
CA GLY A 324 -12.14 3.88 -1.34
C GLY A 324 -11.39 2.64 -0.85
N PHE A 325 -10.96 2.68 0.40
CA PHE A 325 -10.29 1.58 1.07
C PHE A 325 -11.28 0.68 1.81
N ALA A 326 -11.10 -0.63 1.65
CA ALA A 326 -11.80 -1.66 2.40
C ALA A 326 -10.79 -2.63 3.04
N PRO A 327 -11.05 -3.13 4.26
CA PRO A 327 -10.17 -4.10 4.91
C PRO A 327 -10.14 -5.43 4.14
N THR A 328 -8.96 -6.05 4.13
CA THR A 328 -8.70 -7.39 3.61
C THR A 328 -7.64 -8.07 4.46
N ASN A 329 -7.53 -9.40 4.36
CA ASN A 329 -6.54 -10.19 5.12
C ASN A 329 -6.52 -9.91 6.63
N ALA A 330 -7.67 -9.53 7.22
CA ALA A 330 -7.79 -9.31 8.65
C ALA A 330 -7.38 -10.56 9.44
N THR A 331 -6.68 -10.35 10.56
CA THR A 331 -6.16 -11.41 11.45
C THR A 331 -7.24 -11.92 12.42
N GLY A 332 -8.40 -12.27 11.87
CA GLY A 332 -9.57 -12.76 12.59
C GLY A 332 -10.47 -13.61 11.69
N PHE A 333 -11.50 -14.17 12.30
CA PHE A 333 -12.53 -14.99 11.65
C PHE A 333 -13.90 -14.42 11.98
N ASP A 334 -14.84 -14.57 11.04
CA ASP A 334 -16.21 -14.07 11.20
C ASP A 334 -17.00 -14.89 12.21
N TYR A 335 -16.66 -16.18 12.35
CA TYR A 335 -17.39 -17.12 13.21
C TYR A 335 -16.49 -17.88 14.18
N PRO A 336 -16.91 -18.08 15.45
CA PRO A 336 -16.12 -18.80 16.46
C PRO A 336 -15.73 -20.23 16.07
N TRP A 337 -16.59 -20.96 15.34
CA TRP A 337 -16.33 -22.35 14.94
C TRP A 337 -15.25 -22.49 13.86
N GLN A 338 -14.83 -21.40 13.21
CA GLN A 338 -13.74 -21.44 12.25
C GLN A 338 -12.37 -21.62 12.95
N ASP A 339 -12.26 -21.22 14.22
CA ASP A 339 -11.03 -21.39 15.01
C ASP A 339 -11.34 -21.62 16.50
N PRO A 340 -11.90 -22.80 16.87
CA PRO A 340 -12.35 -23.06 18.24
C PRO A 340 -11.24 -22.97 19.30
N LYS A 341 -9.97 -23.10 18.89
CA LYS A 341 -8.80 -23.08 19.77
C LYS A 341 -7.96 -21.80 19.66
N GLY A 342 -8.36 -20.82 18.84
CA GLY A 342 -7.62 -19.58 18.62
C GLY A 342 -6.26 -19.72 17.90
N ARG A 343 -5.86 -20.95 17.52
CA ARG A 343 -4.53 -21.25 16.96
C ARG A 343 -4.37 -20.68 15.56
N ARG A 344 -5.44 -20.70 14.76
CA ARG A 344 -5.41 -20.17 13.39
C ARG A 344 -5.26 -18.66 13.40
N THR A 345 -5.97 -18.00 14.32
CA THR A 345 -5.93 -16.56 14.55
C THR A 345 -4.53 -16.13 14.97
N GLN A 346 -3.90 -16.87 15.90
CA GLN A 346 -2.52 -16.62 16.32
C GLN A 346 -1.53 -16.76 15.15
N ALA A 347 -1.69 -17.79 14.30
CA ALA A 347 -0.84 -17.97 13.13
C ALA A 347 -0.98 -16.82 12.10
N LEU A 348 -2.20 -16.32 11.88
CA LEU A 348 -2.45 -15.16 11.01
C LEU A 348 -1.85 -13.88 11.59
N LYS A 349 -1.99 -13.67 12.90
CA LYS A 349 -1.35 -12.57 13.63
C LYS A 349 0.17 -12.62 13.44
N LEU A 350 0.80 -13.77 13.71
CA LEU A 350 2.24 -13.94 13.54
C LEU A 350 2.71 -13.67 12.11
N GLU A 351 1.97 -14.16 11.12
CA GLU A 351 2.23 -13.90 9.70
C GLU A 351 2.14 -12.41 9.36
N MET A 352 1.13 -11.70 9.86
CA MET A 352 0.98 -10.25 9.64
C MET A 352 2.13 -9.46 10.27
N TYR A 353 2.49 -9.81 11.50
CA TYR A 353 3.59 -9.19 12.24
C TYR A 353 4.93 -9.39 11.53
N ASN A 354 5.23 -10.62 11.07
CA ASN A 354 6.46 -10.89 10.31
C ASN A 354 6.47 -10.14 8.98
N ALA A 355 5.35 -10.15 8.24
CA ALA A 355 5.23 -9.41 6.98
C ALA A 355 5.45 -7.90 7.17
N TYR A 356 4.93 -7.33 8.26
CA TYR A 356 5.11 -5.93 8.63
C TYR A 356 6.58 -5.62 8.94
N ARG A 357 7.23 -6.42 9.79
CA ARG A 357 8.63 -6.24 10.17
C ARG A 357 9.60 -6.33 9.00
N GLU A 358 9.38 -7.31 8.12
CA GLU A 358 10.19 -7.47 6.92
C GLU A 358 9.84 -6.45 5.82
N ARG A 359 8.77 -5.65 6.00
CA ARG A 359 8.19 -4.77 4.97
C ARG A 359 7.91 -5.54 3.68
N SER A 360 7.52 -6.80 3.82
CA SER A 360 7.33 -7.72 2.69
C SER A 360 5.87 -7.68 2.24
N PHE A 361 5.65 -7.31 0.98
CA PHE A 361 4.34 -7.27 0.35
C PHE A 361 4.40 -7.68 -1.12
N PHE A 362 5.32 -7.10 -1.89
CA PHE A 362 5.42 -7.35 -3.35
C PHE A 362 6.13 -8.65 -3.72
N TYR A 363 7.04 -9.13 -2.85
CA TYR A 363 7.92 -10.26 -3.14
C TYR A 363 7.85 -11.32 -2.03
N PRO A 364 8.40 -12.53 -2.26
CA PRO A 364 8.62 -13.50 -1.19
C PRO A 364 9.39 -12.87 0.00
N PRO A 365 9.17 -13.36 1.23
CA PRO A 365 8.42 -14.56 1.57
C PRO A 365 6.91 -14.35 1.79
N HIS A 366 6.45 -13.10 1.93
CA HIS A 366 5.10 -12.82 2.39
C HIS A 366 4.10 -12.41 1.29
N HIS A 367 4.52 -12.15 0.04
CA HIS A 367 3.57 -11.78 -1.03
C HIS A 367 2.37 -12.74 -1.22
N SER A 368 2.60 -14.05 -1.12
CA SER A 368 1.53 -15.04 -1.23
C SER A 368 1.86 -16.28 -0.42
N LYS A 369 1.07 -16.59 0.60
CA LYS A 369 1.33 -17.69 1.53
C LYS A 369 0.03 -18.33 2.02
N LYS A 370 0.02 -19.66 2.15
CA LYS A 370 -1.08 -20.38 2.82
C LYS A 370 -0.78 -20.43 4.30
N VAL A 371 -1.63 -19.81 5.12
CA VAL A 371 -1.49 -19.75 6.58
C VAL A 371 -2.80 -20.19 7.21
N ALA A 372 -2.74 -21.20 8.07
CA ALA A 372 -3.91 -21.71 8.79
C ALA A 372 -5.13 -21.99 7.89
N ASN A 373 -4.92 -22.72 6.78
CA ASN A 373 -5.92 -23.02 5.74
C ASN A 373 -6.55 -21.81 5.03
N LYS A 374 -6.01 -20.60 5.24
CA LYS A 374 -6.38 -19.37 4.52
C LYS A 374 -5.25 -19.02 3.56
N SER A 375 -5.58 -18.77 2.29
CA SER A 375 -4.63 -18.23 1.33
C SER A 375 -4.54 -16.72 1.55
N VAL A 376 -3.41 -16.25 2.05
CA VAL A 376 -3.11 -14.82 2.17
C VAL A 376 -2.38 -14.40 0.90
N HIS A 377 -3.08 -13.70 0.03
CA HIS A 377 -2.52 -13.15 -1.21
C HIS A 377 -2.54 -11.63 -1.14
N ARG A 378 -1.37 -11.00 -1.26
CA ARG A 378 -1.16 -9.56 -1.14
C ARG A 378 -1.12 -8.94 -2.52
N LYS A 379 -2.30 -8.69 -3.08
CA LYS A 379 -2.44 -8.05 -4.38
C LYS A 379 -2.24 -6.54 -4.22
N PRO A 380 -1.21 -5.92 -4.84
CA PRO A 380 -1.05 -4.48 -4.82
C PRO A 380 -2.14 -3.80 -5.65
N PHE A 381 -2.48 -2.57 -5.30
CA PHE A 381 -3.32 -1.66 -6.09
C PHE A 381 -2.49 -0.45 -6.53
N VAL A 382 -2.96 0.30 -7.52
CA VAL A 382 -2.28 1.54 -7.96
C VAL A 382 -2.87 2.73 -7.21
N LEU A 383 -2.02 3.61 -6.72
CA LEU A 383 -2.37 4.98 -6.35
C LEU A 383 -1.53 5.94 -7.19
N SER A 384 -2.13 7.04 -7.65
CA SER A 384 -1.35 8.13 -8.22
C SER A 384 -0.52 8.86 -7.16
N SER A 385 0.40 9.71 -7.62
CA SER A 385 1.15 10.63 -6.75
C SER A 385 0.22 11.53 -5.93
N GLU A 386 -0.87 12.01 -6.52
CA GLU A 386 -1.89 12.84 -5.88
C GLU A 386 -2.61 12.07 -4.75
N GLU A 387 -3.04 10.84 -5.03
CA GLU A 387 -3.68 9.96 -4.04
C GLU A 387 -2.72 9.59 -2.91
N LEU A 388 -1.47 9.23 -3.24
CA LEU A 388 -0.47 8.85 -2.26
C LEU A 388 -0.08 10.01 -1.35
N ALA A 389 0.08 11.21 -1.90
CA ALA A 389 0.33 12.42 -1.13
C ALA A 389 -0.84 12.79 -0.21
N THR A 390 -2.07 12.44 -0.58
CA THR A 390 -3.25 12.67 0.28
C THR A 390 -3.28 11.75 1.51
N VAL A 391 -2.77 10.52 1.38
CA VAL A 391 -2.77 9.52 2.45
C VAL A 391 -1.49 9.62 3.30
N PHE A 392 -0.40 10.11 2.73
CA PHE A 392 0.86 10.33 3.43
C PHE A 392 1.40 11.72 3.11
N HIS A 393 1.11 12.69 3.97
CA HIS A 393 1.73 14.00 4.01
C HIS A 393 1.93 14.46 5.45
N PHE A 394 2.68 15.53 5.59
CA PHE A 394 2.87 16.15 6.89
C PHE A 394 1.74 17.13 7.19
N PRO A 395 1.10 17.02 8.37
CA PRO A 395 -0.08 17.83 8.70
C PRO A 395 0.23 19.32 8.70
N GLY A 396 -0.68 20.10 8.11
CA GLY A 396 -0.65 21.57 8.11
C GLY A 396 -1.04 22.19 9.47
N ARG A 397 -1.34 23.50 9.46
CA ARG A 397 -1.67 24.30 10.66
C ARG A 397 -2.97 23.84 11.34
N VAL A 398 -3.89 23.29 10.56
CA VAL A 398 -5.21 22.82 11.03
C VAL A 398 -5.10 21.66 12.03
N ALA A 399 -4.08 20.82 11.87
CA ALA A 399 -3.81 19.71 12.77
C ALA A 399 -2.88 20.19 13.90
N GLU A 400 -3.46 20.72 14.97
CA GLU A 400 -2.79 21.08 16.22
C GLU A 400 -2.67 19.90 17.20
N THR A 401 -2.66 18.66 16.71
CA THR A 401 -2.73 17.49 17.59
C THR A 401 -1.49 17.45 18.52
N PRO A 402 -1.66 17.55 19.85
CA PRO A 402 -0.54 17.66 20.80
C PRO A 402 0.29 16.38 20.90
N SER A 403 -0.25 15.25 20.42
CA SER A 403 0.39 13.94 20.32
C SER A 403 1.50 13.89 19.26
N PHE A 404 1.51 14.81 18.31
CA PHE A 404 2.51 14.84 17.26
C PHE A 404 3.80 15.50 17.79
N LYS A 405 4.91 14.74 17.80
CA LYS A 405 6.19 15.23 18.33
C LYS A 405 6.84 16.21 17.36
N ARG A 406 6.37 17.46 17.38
CA ARG A 406 6.97 18.58 16.65
C ARG A 406 8.16 19.14 17.42
N ILE A 407 9.09 19.74 16.69
CA ILE A 407 10.21 20.48 17.29
C ILE A 407 9.67 21.86 17.70
N ASP A 408 9.96 22.31 18.92
CA ASP A 408 9.39 23.53 19.49
C ASP A 408 9.93 24.83 18.87
N SER A 409 11.11 24.79 18.25
CA SER A 409 11.66 25.93 17.51
C SER A 409 12.70 25.49 16.48
N LYS A 410 12.86 26.30 15.42
CA LYS A 410 13.95 26.15 14.47
C LYS A 410 15.28 26.32 15.23
N LYS A 411 16.21 25.35 15.11
CA LYS A 411 17.60 25.58 15.51
C LYS A 411 18.17 26.66 14.58
N VAL A 412 18.25 27.88 15.07
CA VAL A 412 18.96 28.96 14.38
C VAL A 412 20.43 28.71 14.64
N GLU A 413 21.19 28.39 13.59
CA GLU A 413 22.65 28.46 13.70
C GLU A 413 23.02 29.89 14.07
N PRO A 414 23.91 30.09 15.06
CA PRO A 414 24.29 31.44 15.48
C PRO A 414 24.79 32.24 14.27
N PRO A 415 24.39 33.51 14.13
CA PRO A 415 24.84 34.34 13.01
C PRO A 415 26.36 34.36 12.96
N VAL A 416 26.92 34.25 11.76
CA VAL A 416 28.37 34.14 11.50
C VAL A 416 29.16 35.38 12.02
N ASN A 417 28.46 36.45 12.41
CA ASN A 417 29.00 37.70 12.95
C ASN A 417 28.84 37.84 14.48
N LEU A 418 29.05 36.77 15.24
CA LEU A 418 29.33 36.96 16.67
C LEU A 418 30.79 37.39 16.84
N PRO A 419 31.07 38.56 17.45
CA PRO A 419 32.44 38.86 17.85
C PRO A 419 32.90 37.79 18.84
N ILE A 420 34.09 37.24 18.57
CA ILE A 420 34.77 36.26 19.43
C ILE A 420 35.08 36.89 20.78
#